data_AF-A0A125W1G4-F1
#
_entry.id   AF-A0A125W1G4-F1
#
_cell.length_a   1.000
_cell.length_b   1.000
_cell.length_c   1.000
_cell.angle_alpha   90.00
_cell.angle_beta   90.00
_cell.angle_gamma   90.00
#
_symmetry.space_group_name_H-M   'P 1'
#
loop_
_entity.id
_entity.type
_entity.pdbx_description
1 polymer ?
#
loop_
_entity_poly.entity_id
_entity_poly.type
_entity_poly.pdbx_seq_one_letter_code
_entity_poly.pdbx_strand_id
1 'polypeptide(L)' 'MRNTWLAEQLQSISEEPNSFIIEETIKYIEQLEDDNESLQVALEGTIWSPKKWNEPLEK' A
#
# COMPACT_ATOMS: atom_id res chain seq x y z
N MET A 1 -2.09 1.50 9.75
CA MET A 1 -2.73 1.85 8.48
C MET A 1 -2.61 3.35 8.28
N ARG A 2 -2.12 3.79 7.12
CA ARG A 2 -1.86 5.21 6.83
C ARG A 2 -3.16 5.95 6.54
N ASN A 3 -4.15 5.27 5.96
CA ASN A 3 -5.50 5.80 5.80
C ASN A 3 -6.30 5.76 7.11
N THR A 4 -6.26 6.86 7.87
CA THR A 4 -6.95 6.99 9.16
C THR A 4 -8.47 6.99 9.03
N TRP A 5 -9.01 7.60 7.97
CA TRP A 5 -10.46 7.62 7.74
C TRP A 5 -11.02 6.21 7.54
N LEU A 6 -10.33 5.38 6.75
CA LEU A 6 -10.76 4.00 6.51
C LEU A 6 -10.67 3.16 7.79
N ALA A 7 -9.64 3.37 8.62
CA ALA A 7 -9.53 2.73 9.93
C ALA A 7 -10.73 3.05 10.81
N GLU A 8 -11.13 4.31 10.87
CA GLU A 8 -12.30 4.76 11.65
C GLU A 8 -13.60 4.14 11.13
N GLN A 9 -13.78 4.07 9.80
CA GLN A 9 -14.96 3.43 9.21
C GLN A 9 -15.03 1.94 9.53
N LEU A 10 -13.92 1.21 9.39
CA LEU A 10 -13.84 -0.21 9.72
C LEU A 10 -14.08 -0.46 11.21
N GLN A 11 -13.53 0.39 12.08
CA GLN A 11 -13.77 0.29 13.51
C GLN A 11 -15.24 0.55 13.87
N SER A 12 -15.91 1.48 13.17
CA SER A 12 -17.31 1.83 13.45
C SER A 12 -18.32 0.72 13.17
N ILE A 13 -17.95 -0.25 12.33
CA ILE A 13 -18.76 -1.42 11.98
C ILE A 13 -18.26 -2.71 12.65
N SER A 14 -17.25 -2.59 13.53
CA SER A 14 -16.65 -3.71 14.24
C SER A 14 -17.52 -4.09 15.43
N GLU A 15 -18.11 -5.28 15.33
CA GLU A 15 -18.92 -5.95 16.34
C GLU A 15 -18.27 -7.29 16.71
N GLU A 16 -18.64 -7.87 17.85
CA GLU A 16 -18.11 -9.17 18.29
C GLU A 16 -18.15 -10.26 17.17
N PRO A 17 -19.25 -10.47 16.41
CA PRO A 17 -19.32 -11.51 15.40
C PRO A 17 -18.43 -11.28 14.16
N ASN A 18 -18.01 -10.05 13.86
CA ASN A 18 -17.22 -9.73 12.66
C ASN A 18 -15.82 -9.17 12.98
N SER A 19 -15.49 -9.00 14.26
CA SER A 19 -14.22 -8.47 14.77
C SER A 19 -12.99 -9.11 14.10
N PHE A 20 -12.95 -10.44 14.00
CA PHE A 20 -11.86 -11.16 13.33
C PHE A 20 -11.71 -10.77 11.86
N ILE A 21 -12.83 -10.66 11.13
CA ILE A 21 -12.82 -10.29 9.70
C ILE A 21 -12.32 -8.85 9.55
N ILE A 22 -12.74 -7.96 10.44
CA ILE A 22 -12.33 -6.55 10.44
C ILE A 22 -10.82 -6.45 10.70
N GLU A 23 -10.30 -7.16 11.70
CA GLU A 23 -8.86 -7.17 12.01
C GLU A 23 -8.03 -7.69 10.85
N GLU A 24 -8.42 -8.80 10.21
CA GLU A 24 -7.70 -9.34 9.05
C GLU A 24 -7.81 -8.41 7.84
N THR A 25 -8.94 -7.73 7.67
CA THR A 25 -9.13 -6.72 6.61
C THR A 25 -8.17 -5.55 6.81
N ILE A 26 -8.02 -5.06 8.04
CA ILE A 26 -7.06 -3.99 8.37
C ILE A 26 -5.64 -4.42 8.03
N LYS A 27 -5.21 -5.62 8.46
CA LYS A 27 -3.88 -6.15 8.14
C LYS A 27 -3.63 -6.27 6.64
N TYR A 28 -4.63 -6.76 5.90
CA TYR A 28 -4.52 -6.88 4.45
C TYR A 28 -4.38 -5.52 3.75
N ILE A 29 -5.12 -4.51 4.20
CA ILE A 29 -5.00 -3.14 3.67
C ILE A 29 -3.62 -2.58 3.96
N GLU A 30 -3.08 -2.76 5.18
CA GLU A 30 -1.73 -2.31 5.53
C GLU A 30 -0.67 -2.94 4.62
N GLN A 31 -0.78 -4.23 4.34
CA GLN A 31 0.11 -4.91 3.42
C GLN A 31 0.03 -4.33 2.00
N LEU A 32 -1.17 -4.01 1.51
CA LEU A 32 -1.36 -3.34 0.22
C LEU A 32 -0.78 -1.92 0.20
N GLU A 33 -0.85 -1.18 1.31
CA GLU A 33 -0.23 0.15 1.44
C GLU A 33 1.30 0.06 1.35
N ASP A 34 1.90 -0.95 1.96
CA ASP A 34 3.34 -1.21 1.93
C ASP A 34 3.81 -1.66 0.54
N ASP A 35 3.06 -2.53 -0.12
CA ASP A 35 3.34 -2.96 -1.50
C ASP A 35 3.27 -1.79 -2.48
N ASN A 36 2.25 -0.93 -2.34
CA ASN A 36 2.11 0.26 -3.19
C ASN A 36 3.26 1.25 -2.99
N GLU A 37 3.72 1.47 -1.76
CA GLU A 37 4.89 2.32 -1.51
C GLU A 37 6.15 1.71 -2.13
N SER A 38 6.35 0.39 -1.96
CA SER A 38 7.48 -0.32 -2.55
C SER A 38 7.50 -0.20 -4.08
N LEU A 39 6.33 -0.35 -4.72
CA LEU A 39 6.17 -0.14 -6.16
C LEU A 39 6.44 1.30 -6.57
N GLN A 40 5.95 2.29 -5.82
CA GLN A 40 6.20 3.70 -6.08
C GLN A 40 7.70 4.02 -6.02
N VAL A 41 8.40 3.57 -4.99
CA VAL A 41 9.85 3.74 -4.84
C VAL A 41 10.60 3.09 -6.01
N ALA A 42 10.21 1.87 -6.41
CA ALA A 42 10.81 1.19 -7.55
C ALA A 42 10.58 1.96 -8.86
N LEU A 43 9.38 2.48 -9.09
CA LEU A 43 9.04 3.28 -10.27
C LEU A 43 9.81 4.60 -10.30
N GLU A 44 9.88 5.31 -9.18
CA GLU A 44 10.63 6.56 -9.07
C GLU A 44 12.13 6.34 -9.27
N GLY A 45 12.68 5.27 -8.70
CA GLY A 45 14.10 4.92 -8.80
C GLY A 45 14.54 4.33 -10.15
N THR A 46 13.60 3.83 -10.95
CA THR A 46 13.92 3.10 -12.20
C THR A 46 13.37 3.81 -13.44
N ILE A 47 12.08 4.18 -13.44
CA ILE A 47 11.41 4.78 -14.60
C ILE A 47 11.52 6.30 -14.57
N TRP A 48 11.49 6.96 -13.41
CA TRP A 48 11.46 8.43 -13.33
C TRP A 48 12.79 9.05 -12.93
N SER A 49 13.87 8.25 -12.83
CA SER A 49 15.20 8.75 -12.59
C SER A 49 15.75 9.40 -13.87
N PRO A 50 15.90 10.74 -13.95
CA PRO A 50 16.35 11.40 -15.18
C PRO A 50 17.77 10.97 -15.59
N LYS A 51 18.55 10.43 -14.65
CA LYS A 51 19.87 9.86 -14.90
C LYS A 51 19.81 8.56 -15.71
N LYS A 52 18.76 7.76 -15.54
CA LYS A 52 18.55 6.47 -16.22
C LYS A 52 17.85 6.59 -17.58
N TRP A 53 17.21 7.73 -17.89
CA TRP A 53 16.52 7.93 -19.17
C TRP A 53 17.44 7.90 -20.38
N ASN A 54 18.72 8.21 -20.19
CA ASN A 54 19.73 8.20 -21.23
C ASN A 54 20.58 6.91 -21.22
N GLU A 55 20.34 6.00 -20.29
CA GLU A 55 21.03 4.71 -20.28
C GLU A 55 20.45 3.84 -21.42
N PRO A 56 21.30 3.24 -22.26
CA PRO A 56 20.81 2.34 -23.30
C PRO A 56 20.10 1.16 -22.63
N LEU A 57 18.84 0.91 -23.03
CA LEU A 57 18.09 -0.27 -22.59
C LEU A 57 18.89 -1.52 -22.99
N GLU A 58 19.49 -2.20 -22.02
CA GLU A 58 20.14 -3.49 -22.25
C GLU A 58 19.08 -4.48 -22.76
N LYS A 59 19.39 -5.14 -23.88
CA LYS A 59 18.50 -6.08 -24.59
C LYS A 59 18.46 -7.45 -23.93
#